data_AF-A0A1W9WA97-F1
#
_entry.id   AF-A0A1W9WA97-F1
#
_cell.length_a   1.000
_cell.length_b   1.000
_cell.length_c   1.000
_cell.angle_alpha   90.00
_cell.angle_beta   90.00
_cell.angle_gamma   90.00
#
_symmetry.space_group_name_H-M   'P 1'
#
loop_
_entity.id
_entity.type
_entity.pdbx_description
1 polymer ?
#
loop_
_entity_poly.entity_id
_entity_poly.type
_entity_poly.pdbx_seq_one_letter_code
_entity_poly.pdbx_strand_id
1 'polypeptide(L)'
;TLAEHIVGQEFLALSFTTSGKPSFWVREKKQSSAEVDFIVQSGPYAVPVEVKAGKTGTLRSLHQFVERSNHPFAIRLWAGPLEKIEAVTPAGKPYKLLNLPYFLAGKIEDYIAWLMECAWGVTS
;
A
#
# COMPACT_ATOMS: atom_id res chain seq x y z
N THR A 1 -12.98 -14.20 7.43
CA THR A 1 -13.46 -15.25 6.50
C THR A 1 -13.54 -14.67 5.09
N LEU A 2 -13.53 -15.50 4.03
CA LEU A 2 -13.67 -14.99 2.65
C LEU A 2 -15.02 -14.26 2.43
N ALA A 3 -16.09 -14.74 3.07
CA ALA A 3 -17.42 -14.14 3.01
C ALA A 3 -17.45 -12.72 3.61
N GLU A 4 -16.81 -12.48 4.76
CA GLU A 4 -16.73 -11.13 5.35
C GLU A 4 -15.99 -10.15 4.43
N HIS A 5 -14.95 -10.61 3.74
CA HIS A 5 -14.21 -9.76 2.81
C HIS A 5 -15.03 -9.43 1.56
N ILE A 6 -15.76 -10.41 1.02
CA ILE A 6 -16.66 -10.19 -0.13
C ILE A 6 -17.79 -9.22 0.26
N VAL A 7 -18.46 -9.45 1.40
CA VAL A 7 -19.54 -8.57 1.88
C VAL A 7 -19.04 -7.16 2.17
N GLY A 8 -17.85 -7.03 2.78
CA GLY A 8 -17.22 -5.74 3.02
C GLY A 8 -16.88 -4.99 1.73
N GLN A 9 -16.38 -5.69 0.71
CA GLN A 9 -16.09 -5.11 -0.61
C GLN A 9 -17.36 -4.65 -1.33
N GLU A 10 -18.42 -5.47 -1.35
CA GLU A 10 -19.69 -5.14 -2.00
C GLU A 10 -20.40 -3.94 -1.33
N PHE A 11 -20.47 -3.92 0.01
CA PHE A 11 -21.12 -2.84 0.76
C PHE A 11 -20.42 -1.48 0.56
N LEU A 12 -19.10 -1.49 0.46
CA LEU A 12 -18.32 -0.28 0.20
C LEU A 12 -18.39 0.13 -1.27
N ALA A 13 -18.37 -0.80 -2.22
CA ALA A 13 -18.57 -0.48 -3.63
C ALA A 13 -19.87 0.32 -3.84
N LEU A 14 -20.96 -0.08 -3.16
CA LEU A 14 -22.22 0.67 -3.13
C LEU A 14 -22.04 2.08 -2.54
N SER A 15 -21.31 2.20 -1.43
CA SER A 15 -21.07 3.47 -0.74
C SER A 15 -20.22 4.45 -1.55
N PHE A 16 -19.24 3.96 -2.31
CA PHE A 16 -18.33 4.74 -3.15
C PHE A 16 -18.93 5.20 -4.48
N THR A 17 -20.02 4.59 -4.96
CA THR A 17 -20.70 5.02 -6.20
C THR A 17 -21.29 6.44 -6.15
N THR A 18 -21.30 7.08 -4.98
CA THR A 18 -21.79 8.46 -4.79
C THR A 18 -20.70 9.53 -4.95
N SER A 19 -19.42 9.20 -5.17
CA SER A 19 -18.37 10.20 -5.41
C SER A 19 -17.26 9.66 -6.31
N GLY A 20 -17.45 9.84 -7.62
CA GLY A 20 -16.39 9.66 -8.63
C GLY A 20 -16.16 8.22 -9.08
N LYS A 21 -16.21 7.98 -10.39
CA LYS A 21 -15.86 6.68 -10.98
C LYS A 21 -14.39 6.36 -10.68
N PRO A 22 -14.05 5.21 -10.07
CA PRO A 22 -12.67 4.80 -9.96
C PRO A 22 -12.13 4.45 -11.36
N SER A 23 -11.13 5.21 -11.81
CA SER A 23 -10.39 4.92 -13.04
C SER A 23 -9.36 3.83 -12.74
N PHE A 24 -9.59 2.61 -13.23
CA PHE A 24 -8.60 1.54 -13.18
C PHE A 24 -7.63 1.68 -14.35
N TRP A 25 -6.35 1.87 -14.04
CA TRP A 25 -5.25 1.85 -15.01
C TRP A 25 -4.33 0.66 -14.71
N VAL A 26 -4.23 -0.30 -15.63
CA VAL A 26 -3.32 -1.45 -15.52
C VAL A 26 -2.52 -1.59 -16.81
N ARG A 27 -1.23 -1.25 -16.77
CA ARG A 27 -0.09 -1.99 -17.35
C ARG A 27 1.21 -1.17 -17.33
N GLU A 28 2.33 -1.91 -17.23
CA GLU A 28 3.74 -1.67 -17.66
C GLU A 28 4.70 -1.99 -16.50
N LYS A 29 5.83 -2.72 -16.61
CA LYS A 29 6.61 -3.34 -17.68
C LYS A 29 7.61 -4.30 -17.02
N LYS A 30 7.93 -5.44 -17.64
CA LYS A 30 8.96 -6.41 -17.16
C LYS A 30 10.36 -5.79 -17.20
N GLN A 31 11.04 -5.67 -16.05
CA GLN A 31 12.50 -5.57 -16.05
C GLN A 31 13.09 -6.00 -14.70
N SER A 32 13.97 -7.01 -14.79
CA SER A 32 14.74 -7.71 -13.75
C SER A 32 15.31 -6.82 -12.62
N SER A 33 14.45 -6.40 -11.72
CA SER A 33 14.72 -5.76 -10.43
C SER A 33 13.71 -6.32 -9.43
N ALA A 34 13.76 -5.94 -8.15
CA ALA A 34 12.75 -6.38 -7.20
C ALA A 34 11.37 -5.82 -7.63
N GLU A 35 10.58 -6.63 -8.33
CA GLU A 35 9.28 -6.18 -8.85
C GLU A 35 8.27 -6.15 -7.68
N VAL A 36 7.78 -4.95 -7.39
CA VAL A 36 6.59 -4.71 -6.54
C VAL A 36 5.36 -4.73 -7.44
N ASP A 37 4.20 -5.12 -6.91
CA ASP A 37 2.98 -5.24 -7.73
C ASP A 37 2.55 -3.89 -8.32
N PHE A 38 2.67 -2.83 -7.52
CA PHE A 38 2.33 -1.47 -7.93
C PHE A 38 3.29 -0.44 -7.31
N ILE A 39 3.32 0.72 -7.94
CA ILE A 39 3.96 1.94 -7.42
C ILE A 39 2.89 3.03 -7.44
N VAL A 40 2.70 3.71 -6.31
CA VAL A 40 1.79 4.86 -6.20
C VAL A 40 2.63 6.11 -6.01
N GLN A 41 2.41 7.11 -6.87
CA GLN A 41 3.08 8.40 -6.75
C GLN A 41 2.41 9.23 -5.67
N SER A 42 3.19 9.78 -4.74
CA SER A 42 2.71 10.75 -3.75
C SER A 42 3.72 11.90 -3.65
N GLY A 43 3.37 13.04 -4.24
CA GLY A 43 4.30 14.15 -4.42
C GLY A 43 5.57 13.72 -5.17
N PRO A 44 6.77 13.91 -4.59
CA PRO A 44 8.03 13.47 -5.21
C PRO A 44 8.38 12.00 -4.94
N TYR A 45 7.56 11.25 -4.18
CA TYR A 45 7.88 9.90 -3.73
C TYR A 45 7.14 8.84 -4.54
N ALA A 46 7.87 7.81 -4.95
CA ALA A 46 7.35 6.61 -5.59
C ALA A 46 7.16 5.50 -4.54
N VAL A 47 5.94 5.37 -4.02
CA VAL A 47 5.66 4.47 -2.89
C VAL A 47 5.38 3.05 -3.37
N PRO A 48 6.14 2.03 -2.91
CA PRO A 48 5.95 0.66 -3.33
C PRO A 48 4.73 0.02 -2.64
N VAL A 49 3.96 -0.76 -3.41
CA VAL A 49 2.76 -1.46 -2.95
C VAL A 49 2.83 -2.94 -3.33
N GLU A 50 2.48 -3.81 -2.39
CA GLU A 50 2.40 -5.26 -2.62
C GLU A 50 1.06 -5.82 -2.11
N VAL A 51 0.45 -6.73 -2.88
CA VAL A 51 -0.84 -7.37 -2.58
C VAL A 51 -0.59 -8.75 -1.98
N LYS A 52 -1.04 -9.00 -0.74
CA LYS A 52 -0.75 -10.22 0.03
C LYS A 52 -2.02 -10.85 0.57
N ALA A 53 -2.38 -12.02 0.05
CA ALA A 53 -3.57 -12.81 0.41
C ALA A 53 -3.68 -13.15 1.91
N GLY A 54 -2.58 -13.13 2.68
CA GLY A 54 -2.59 -13.43 4.11
C GLY A 54 -1.36 -12.90 4.85
N LYS A 55 -1.24 -13.28 6.13
CA LYS A 55 -0.09 -12.93 6.99
C LYS A 55 1.21 -13.62 6.57
N THR A 56 1.09 -14.78 5.93
CA THR A 56 2.20 -15.63 5.49
C THR A 56 2.68 -15.20 4.10
N GLY A 57 3.82 -14.52 4.06
CA GLY A 57 4.50 -14.11 2.85
C GLY A 57 5.61 -13.12 3.18
N THR A 58 6.81 -13.33 2.63
CA THR A 58 7.95 -12.43 2.89
C THR A 58 7.71 -11.09 2.20
N LEU A 59 8.09 -9.97 2.83
CA LEU A 59 7.99 -8.63 2.24
C LEU A 59 9.23 -8.31 1.38
N ARG A 60 9.75 -9.32 0.67
CA ARG A 60 11.07 -9.26 0.02
C ARG A 60 11.16 -8.11 -0.98
N SER A 61 10.16 -7.98 -1.86
CA SER A 61 10.14 -6.91 -2.87
C SER A 61 10.04 -5.53 -2.21
N LEU A 62 9.17 -5.36 -1.20
CA LEU A 62 9.08 -4.11 -0.45
C LEU A 62 10.40 -3.77 0.25
N HIS A 63 11.06 -4.72 0.90
CA HIS A 63 12.37 -4.49 1.52
C HIS A 63 13.41 -4.04 0.52
N GLN A 64 13.49 -4.73 -0.64
CA GLN A 64 14.47 -4.39 -1.68
C GLN A 64 14.19 -3.02 -2.32
N PHE A 65 12.92 -2.65 -2.47
CA PHE A 65 12.54 -1.32 -2.94
C PHE A 65 12.91 -0.25 -1.92
N VAL A 66 12.49 -0.43 -0.67
CA VAL A 66 12.76 0.49 0.44
C VAL A 66 14.26 0.69 0.64
N GLU A 67 15.08 -0.33 0.44
CA GLU A 67 16.54 -0.19 0.53
C GLU A 67 17.08 0.87 -0.44
N ARG A 68 16.51 0.91 -1.66
CA ARG A 68 16.94 1.80 -2.76
C ARG A 68 16.18 3.12 -2.82
N SER A 69 15.11 3.28 -2.04
CA SER A 69 14.31 4.51 -2.01
C SER A 69 14.93 5.58 -1.09
N ASN A 70 14.62 6.83 -1.40
CA ASN A 70 14.95 7.99 -0.58
C ASN A 70 13.91 8.28 0.52
N HIS A 71 12.92 7.40 0.70
CA HIS A 71 11.87 7.52 1.71
C HIS A 71 11.61 6.16 2.40
N PRO A 72 11.18 6.15 3.67
CA PRO A 72 11.02 4.92 4.46
C PRO A 72 9.56 4.44 4.49
N PHE A 73 8.86 4.40 3.35
CA PHE A 73 7.43 4.05 3.31
C PHE A 73 7.16 2.90 2.35
N ALA A 74 6.29 1.98 2.74
CA ALA A 74 5.81 0.88 1.91
C ALA A 74 4.38 0.52 2.28
N ILE A 75 3.61 0.01 1.32
CA ILE A 75 2.20 -0.38 1.52
C ILE A 75 2.04 -1.87 1.26
N ARG A 76 1.33 -2.55 2.15
CA ARG A 76 0.82 -3.91 1.95
C ARG A 76 -0.69 -3.87 1.86
N LEU A 77 -1.23 -4.13 0.67
CA LEU A 77 -2.65 -4.40 0.50
C LEU A 77 -2.94 -5.83 0.95
N TRP A 78 -3.86 -6.01 1.89
CA TRP A 78 -4.13 -7.33 2.46
C TRP A 78 -5.54 -7.48 3.03
N ALA A 79 -5.84 -8.66 3.54
CA ALA A 79 -7.14 -9.05 4.06
C ALA A 79 -7.31 -8.80 5.58
N GLY A 80 -6.34 -8.15 6.23
CA GLY A 80 -6.35 -7.87 7.66
C GLY A 80 -6.71 -6.42 7.98
N PRO A 81 -6.56 -6.00 9.25
CA PRO A 81 -6.88 -4.64 9.68
C PRO A 81 -5.97 -3.57 9.06
N LEU A 82 -6.47 -2.33 9.08
CA LEU A 82 -5.66 -1.14 8.85
C LEU A 82 -4.67 -0.98 10.00
N GLU A 83 -3.37 -0.97 9.68
CA GLU A 83 -2.33 -0.93 10.72
C GLU A 83 -1.05 -0.26 10.19
N LYS A 84 -0.41 0.55 11.04
CA LYS A 84 0.93 1.09 10.79
C LYS A 84 1.92 0.26 11.58
N ILE A 85 2.90 -0.32 10.90
CA ILE A 85 3.95 -1.14 11.51
C ILE A 85 5.30 -0.49 11.26
N GLU A 86 6.11 -0.39 12.30
CA GLU A 86 7.55 -0.14 12.17
C GLU A 86 8.23 -1.47 11.81
N ALA A 87 8.85 -1.50 10.64
CA ALA A 87 9.51 -2.67 10.08
C ALA A 87 10.98 -2.36 9.78
N VAL A 88 11.79 -3.40 9.60
CA VAL A 88 13.22 -3.27 9.31
C VAL A 88 13.54 -4.16 8.12
N THR A 89 14.28 -3.64 7.14
CA THR A 89 14.78 -4.47 6.04
C THR A 89 15.79 -5.50 6.57
N PRO A 90 16.05 -6.61 5.87
CA PRO A 90 17.11 -7.54 6.26
C PRO A 90 18.50 -6.90 6.38
N ALA A 91 18.73 -5.76 5.72
CA ALA A 91 19.96 -4.97 5.81
C ALA A 91 19.97 -3.97 6.98
N GLY A 92 18.89 -3.87 7.76
CA GLY A 92 18.81 -3.02 8.94
C GLY A 92 18.17 -1.64 8.72
N LYS A 93 17.68 -1.32 7.52
CA LYS A 93 17.03 -0.03 7.25
C LYS A 93 15.61 0.00 7.86
N PRO A 94 15.31 0.88 8.81
CA PRO A 94 13.96 1.00 9.38
C PRO A 94 13.01 1.66 8.37
N TYR A 95 11.76 1.23 8.34
CA TYR A 95 10.71 1.79 7.50
C TYR A 95 9.31 1.57 8.06
N LYS A 96 8.37 2.42 7.65
CA LYS A 96 6.97 2.30 7.99
C LYS A 96 6.22 1.50 6.93
N LEU A 97 5.63 0.40 7.36
CA LEU A 97 4.73 -0.42 6.55
C LEU A 97 3.29 -0.07 6.90
N LEU A 98 2.51 0.38 5.91
CA LEU A 98 1.07 0.48 6.05
C LEU A 98 0.41 -0.79 5.55
N ASN A 99 -0.18 -1.52 6.48
CA ASN A 99 -1.11 -2.60 6.22
C ASN A 99 -2.47 -2.00 5.86
N LEU A 100 -2.82 -1.99 4.58
CA LEU A 100 -4.05 -1.39 4.08
C LEU A 100 -5.03 -2.49 3.64
N PRO A 101 -6.22 -2.61 4.25
CA PRO A 101 -7.25 -3.54 3.79
C PRO A 101 -7.58 -3.36 2.30
N TYR A 102 -7.80 -4.45 1.55
CA TYR A 102 -8.11 -4.38 0.11
C TYR A 102 -9.24 -3.42 -0.24
N PHE A 103 -10.29 -3.39 0.60
CA PHE A 103 -11.46 -2.56 0.38
C PHE A 103 -11.16 -1.04 0.51
N LEU A 104 -9.99 -0.67 1.04
CA LEU A 104 -9.52 0.71 1.09
C LEU A 104 -8.56 1.08 -0.04
N ALA A 105 -8.28 0.15 -0.98
CA ALA A 105 -7.38 0.41 -2.11
C ALA A 105 -7.82 1.61 -2.96
N GLY A 106 -9.13 1.87 -3.08
CA GLY A 106 -9.66 3.04 -3.79
C GLY A 106 -9.32 4.40 -3.14
N LYS A 107 -8.87 4.41 -1.89
CA LYS A 107 -8.39 5.60 -1.16
C LYS A 107 -6.90 5.53 -0.83
N ILE A 108 -6.12 4.72 -1.55
CA ILE A 108 -4.72 4.46 -1.21
C ILE A 108 -3.88 5.75 -1.14
N GLU A 109 -4.16 6.73 -2.00
CA GLU A 109 -3.46 8.02 -1.99
C GLU A 109 -3.70 8.80 -0.70
N ASP A 110 -4.96 8.89 -0.23
CA ASP A 110 -5.31 9.53 1.04
C ASP A 110 -4.58 8.87 2.22
N TYR A 111 -4.50 7.54 2.21
CA TYR A 111 -3.83 6.79 3.26
C TYR A 111 -2.29 6.89 3.21
N ILE A 112 -1.71 7.07 2.02
CA ILE A 112 -0.29 7.38 1.87
C ILE A 112 0.00 8.77 2.42
N ALA A 113 -0.83 9.76 2.09
CA ALA A 113 -0.70 11.12 2.64
C ALA A 113 -0.78 11.08 4.17
N TRP A 114 -1.80 10.41 4.73
CA TRP A 114 -1.94 10.21 6.18
C TRP A 114 -0.72 9.53 6.82
N LEU A 115 -0.13 8.52 6.15
CA LEU A 115 1.08 7.85 6.61
C LEU A 115 2.28 8.81 6.67
N MET A 116 2.43 9.67 5.66
CA MET A 116 3.52 10.63 5.54
C MET A 116 3.37 11.83 6.47
N GLU A 117 2.16 12.39 6.62
CA GLU A 117 1.85 13.48 7.55
C GLU A 117 2.19 13.09 9.00
N CYS A 118 1.77 11.89 9.42
CA CYS A 118 2.10 11.35 10.74
C CYS A 118 3.62 11.16 10.94
N ALA A 119 4.39 11.03 9.86
CA ALA A 119 5.82 10.80 9.94
C ALA A 119 6.63 12.10 9.91
N TRP A 120 6.21 13.07 9.09
CA TRP A 120 7.02 14.22 8.72
C TRP A 120 6.39 15.58 9.04
N GLY A 121 5.19 15.60 9.62
CA GLY A 121 4.56 16.85 10.06
C GLY A 121 4.29 17.85 8.92
N VAL A 122 4.13 17.36 7.70
CA VAL A 122 3.80 18.21 6.54
C VAL A 122 2.35 18.63 6.66
N THR A 123 2.09 19.80 7.26
CA THR A 123 0.80 20.47 7.14
C THR A 123 0.62 20.91 5.69
N SER A 124 -0.50 20.51 5.07
CA SER A 124 -0.97 21.08 3.81
C SER A 124 -1.14 22.60 3.91
#